data_AF-A0A7C4ZDF0-F1
#
_entry.id   AF-A0A7C4ZDF0-F1
#
_cell.length_a   1.000
_cell.length_b   1.000
_cell.length_c   1.000
_cell.angle_alpha   90.00
_cell.angle_beta   90.00
_cell.angle_gamma   90.00
#
_symmetry.space_group_name_H-M   'P 1'
#
loop_
_entity.id
_entity.type
_entity.pdbx_description
1 polymer ?
#
loop_
_entity_poly.entity_id
_entity_poly.type
_entity_poly.pdbx_seq_one_letter_code
_entity_poly.pdbx_strand_id
1 'polypeptide(L)'
;METGDLILRYYCEGEGDRRIRDLLEEIKGKLGISYEIIGGPYNELRDKEVYERNFKPRAGLLKRRTGRSIRELRSRSGHYFVSVPGTIAVIKNGLVEWWTLGNEDIIAFLKEVLKGGREYILKLIGD
;
A
#
# COMPACT_ATOMS: atom_id res chain seq x y z
N MET A 1 7.00 21.83 -11.62
CA MET A 1 7.55 20.67 -10.89
C MET A 1 6.55 19.53 -11.09
N GLU A 2 6.86 18.60 -12.00
CA GLU A 2 6.02 17.41 -12.20
C GLU A 2 6.08 16.57 -10.93
N THR A 3 5.05 16.70 -10.10
CA THR A 3 4.87 15.86 -8.93
C THR A 3 4.43 14.51 -9.48
N GLY A 4 5.40 13.65 -9.83
CA GLY A 4 5.16 12.35 -10.47
C GLY A 4 3.99 11.60 -9.82
N ASP A 5 3.23 10.88 -10.64
CA ASP A 5 1.95 10.27 -10.26
C ASP A 5 2.08 9.48 -8.96
N LEU A 6 1.42 10.00 -7.92
CA LEU A 6 1.37 9.42 -6.59
C LEU A 6 0.02 8.74 -6.44
N ILE A 7 0.05 7.43 -6.18
CA ILE A 7 -1.15 6.61 -6.08
C ILE A 7 -1.10 5.79 -4.79
N LEU A 8 -2.23 5.74 -4.08
CA LEU A 8 -2.44 4.79 -2.98
C LEU A 8 -3.02 3.50 -3.55
N ARG A 9 -2.30 2.39 -3.46
CA ARG A 9 -2.77 1.10 -3.96
C ARG A 9 -3.09 0.16 -2.81
N TYR A 10 -4.36 -0.22 -2.69
CA TYR A 10 -4.87 -1.15 -1.69
C TYR A 10 -5.09 -2.53 -2.31
N TYR A 11 -4.37 -3.54 -1.80
CA TYR A 11 -4.54 -4.94 -2.15
C TYR A 11 -5.38 -5.61 -1.05
N CYS A 12 -6.46 -6.27 -1.43
CA CYS A 12 -7.38 -6.87 -0.46
C CYS A 12 -8.04 -8.15 -0.99
N GLU A 13 -8.48 -9.00 -0.07
CA GLU A 13 -9.40 -10.09 -0.39
C GLU A 13 -10.84 -9.59 -0.50
N GLY A 14 -11.58 -10.13 -1.47
CA GLY A 14 -12.96 -9.74 -1.75
C GLY A 14 -13.05 -8.25 -2.09
N GLU A 15 -13.97 -7.55 -1.43
CA GLU A 15 -14.13 -6.10 -1.59
C GLU A 15 -13.23 -5.25 -0.70
N GLY A 16 -12.49 -5.87 0.23
CA GLY A 16 -11.73 -5.18 1.26
C GLY A 16 -12.57 -4.51 2.34
N ASP A 17 -11.89 -3.92 3.34
CA ASP A 17 -12.56 -3.25 4.46
C ASP A 17 -13.25 -1.97 4.00
N ARG A 18 -14.55 -1.83 4.31
CA ARG A 18 -15.35 -0.66 3.97
C ARG A 18 -14.76 0.64 4.51
N ARG A 19 -14.22 0.64 5.73
CA ARG A 19 -13.62 1.83 6.36
C ARG A 19 -12.41 2.33 5.56
N ILE A 20 -11.63 1.40 5.01
CA ILE A 20 -10.46 1.73 4.17
C ILE A 20 -10.94 2.34 2.85
N ARG A 21 -11.96 1.74 2.21
CA ARG A 21 -12.56 2.27 0.97
C ARG A 21 -13.10 3.69 1.16
N ASP A 22 -13.85 3.92 2.24
CA ASP A 22 -14.43 5.22 2.56
C ASP A 22 -13.33 6.28 2.76
N LEU A 23 -12.24 5.94 3.47
CA LEU A 23 -11.09 6.85 3.66
C LEU A 23 -10.35 7.14 2.35
N LEU A 24 -10.20 6.17 1.45
CA LEU A 24 -9.57 6.37 0.15
C LEU A 24 -10.37 7.33 -0.74
N GLU A 25 -11.70 7.18 -0.74
CA GLU A 25 -12.59 8.13 -1.43
C GLU A 25 -12.50 9.54 -0.83
N GLU A 26 -12.48 9.65 0.51
CA GLU A 26 -12.32 10.93 1.18
C GLU A 26 -10.99 11.60 0.82
N ILE A 27 -9.89 10.85 0.81
CA ILE A 27 -8.55 11.33 0.40
C ILE A 27 -8.57 11.81 -1.04
N LYS A 28 -9.17 11.05 -1.95
CA LYS A 28 -9.30 11.46 -3.36
C LYS A 28 -10.09 12.75 -3.50
N GLY A 29 -11.24 12.84 -2.83
CA GLY A 29 -12.11 14.01 -2.89
C GLY A 29 -11.50 15.28 -2.28
N LYS A 30 -10.81 15.15 -1.14
CA LYS A 30 -10.24 16.31 -0.42
C LYS A 30 -8.86 16.72 -0.89
N LEU A 31 -8.01 15.75 -1.25
CA LEU A 31 -6.58 15.96 -1.48
C LEU A 31 -6.17 15.74 -2.95
N GLY A 32 -7.08 15.23 -3.80
CA GLY A 32 -6.78 14.92 -5.19
C GLY A 32 -5.76 13.79 -5.35
N ILE A 33 -5.55 12.97 -4.33
CA ILE A 33 -4.63 11.83 -4.38
C ILE A 33 -5.38 10.63 -4.95
N SER A 34 -4.92 10.13 -6.10
CA SER A 34 -5.50 8.96 -6.76
C SER A 34 -5.27 7.69 -5.96
N TYR A 35 -6.17 6.73 -6.12
CA TYR A 35 -6.06 5.42 -5.50
C TYR A 35 -6.49 4.30 -6.46
N GLU A 36 -6.01 3.09 -6.20
CA GLU A 36 -6.38 1.86 -6.89
C GLU A 36 -6.73 0.78 -5.85
N ILE A 37 -7.79 0.00 -6.09
CA ILE A 37 -8.14 -1.17 -5.28
C ILE A 37 -7.96 -2.42 -6.13
N ILE A 38 -7.12 -3.34 -5.67
CA ILE A 38 -6.89 -4.65 -6.27
C ILE A 38 -7.53 -5.68 -5.33
N GLY A 39 -8.83 -5.91 -5.56
CA GLY A 39 -9.67 -6.83 -4.80
C GLY A 39 -9.83 -8.21 -5.46
N GLY A 40 -10.73 -9.02 -4.91
CA GLY A 40 -11.09 -10.35 -5.42
C GLY A 40 -10.67 -11.49 -4.49
N PRO A 41 -11.11 -12.73 -4.75
CA PRO A 41 -10.81 -13.87 -3.90
C PRO A 41 -9.30 -14.06 -3.74
N TYR A 42 -8.88 -14.60 -2.59
CA TYR A 42 -7.48 -14.95 -2.38
C TYR A 42 -6.97 -15.81 -3.55
N ASN A 43 -5.85 -15.39 -4.14
CA ASN A 43 -5.19 -16.10 -5.21
C ASN A 43 -3.67 -16.01 -5.00
N GLU A 44 -3.08 -17.14 -4.62
CA GLU A 44 -1.65 -17.22 -4.30
C GLU A 44 -0.75 -16.83 -5.48
N LEU A 45 -1.11 -17.19 -6.71
CA LEU A 45 -0.31 -16.85 -7.90
C LEU A 45 -0.29 -15.34 -8.14
N ARG A 46 -1.44 -14.68 -8.00
CA ARG A 46 -1.55 -13.22 -8.09
C ARG A 46 -0.74 -12.53 -7.00
N ASP A 47 -0.88 -12.97 -5.75
CA ASP A 47 -0.17 -12.37 -4.63
C ASP A 47 1.35 -12.58 -4.74
N LYS A 48 1.78 -13.75 -5.24
CA LYS A 48 3.17 -14.02 -5.59
C LYS A 48 3.67 -13.08 -6.67
N GLU A 49 2.93 -12.90 -7.76
CA GLU A 49 3.31 -12.00 -8.85
C GLU A 49 3.48 -10.57 -8.34
N VAL A 50 2.51 -10.06 -7.57
CA VAL A 50 2.56 -8.73 -6.96
C VAL A 50 3.80 -8.61 -6.06
N TYR A 51 4.05 -9.59 -5.19
CA TYR A 51 5.21 -9.60 -4.32
C TYR A 51 6.51 -9.55 -5.12
N GLU A 52 6.68 -10.44 -6.10
CA GLU A 52 7.93 -10.59 -6.84
C GLU A 52 8.21 -9.44 -7.79
N ARG A 53 7.16 -8.87 -8.40
CA ARG A 53 7.28 -7.77 -9.35
C ARG A 53 7.40 -6.41 -8.66
N ASN A 54 6.60 -6.16 -7.62
CA ASN A 54 6.45 -4.82 -7.07
C ASN A 54 7.25 -4.61 -5.77
N PHE A 55 7.28 -5.60 -4.88
CA PHE A 55 7.88 -5.46 -3.53
C PHE A 55 9.33 -5.97 -3.47
N LYS A 56 9.60 -7.17 -4.01
CA LYS A 56 10.92 -7.83 -3.96
C LYS A 56 12.05 -6.97 -4.53
N PRO A 57 11.91 -6.28 -5.68
CA PRO A 57 12.99 -5.46 -6.23
C PRO A 57 13.32 -4.24 -5.36
N ARG A 58 12.39 -3.80 -4.51
CA ARG A 58 12.53 -2.63 -3.64
C ARG A 58 12.76 -3.01 -2.17
N ALA A 59 12.93 -4.29 -1.84
CA ALA A 59 12.95 -4.81 -0.47
C ALA A 59 13.88 -4.04 0.49
N GLY A 60 15.10 -3.72 0.04
CA GLY A 60 16.07 -2.97 0.84
C GLY A 60 15.62 -1.54 1.15
N LEU A 61 15.03 -0.85 0.18
CA LEU A 61 14.48 0.49 0.35
C LEU A 61 13.25 0.48 1.28
N LEU A 62 12.33 -0.45 1.03
CA LEU A 62 11.11 -0.60 1.82
C LEU A 62 11.42 -0.90 3.28
N LYS A 63 12.41 -1.76 3.54
CA LYS A 63 12.87 -2.04 4.92
C LYS A 63 13.42 -0.78 5.60
N ARG A 64 14.17 0.07 4.90
CA ARG A 64 14.68 1.32 5.48
C ARG A 64 13.57 2.30 5.82
N ARG A 65 12.54 2.43 4.97
CA ARG A 65 11.44 3.40 5.17
C ARG A 65 10.37 2.94 6.15
N THR A 66 10.09 1.64 6.18
CA THR A 66 9.01 1.09 7.03
C THR A 66 9.53 0.46 8.33
N GLY A 67 10.82 0.17 8.41
CA GLY A 67 11.39 -0.68 9.46
C GLY A 67 11.02 -2.17 9.35
N ARG A 68 10.11 -2.52 8.42
CA ARG A 68 9.49 -3.84 8.29
C ARG A 68 10.10 -4.64 7.15
N SER A 69 10.10 -5.97 7.29
CA SER A 69 10.56 -6.83 6.20
C SER A 69 9.39 -7.14 5.27
N ILE A 70 9.60 -7.03 3.95
CA ILE A 70 8.57 -7.51 3.00
C ILE A 70 8.27 -9.00 3.19
N ARG A 71 9.13 -9.77 3.88
CA ARG A 71 8.84 -11.17 4.26
C ARG A 71 7.54 -11.31 5.06
N GLU A 72 7.06 -10.25 5.72
CA GLU A 72 5.76 -10.25 6.40
C GLU A 72 4.57 -10.39 5.42
N LEU A 73 4.77 -10.08 4.13
CA LEU A 73 3.81 -10.33 3.05
C LEU A 73 3.82 -11.80 2.57
N ARG A 74 4.53 -12.67 3.30
CA ARG A 74 4.66 -14.10 3.05
C ARG A 74 4.58 -14.87 4.37
N SER A 75 3.88 -16.00 4.41
CA SER A 75 3.94 -16.88 5.57
C SER A 75 5.30 -17.55 5.73
N ARG A 76 5.50 -18.16 6.91
CA ARG A 76 6.61 -19.06 7.19
C ARG A 76 6.63 -20.29 6.27
N SER A 77 5.47 -20.76 5.81
CA SER A 77 5.33 -21.89 4.90
C SER A 77 5.58 -21.54 3.43
N GLY A 78 5.84 -20.27 3.11
CA GLY A 78 6.17 -19.81 1.75
C GLY A 78 5.01 -19.25 0.95
N HIS A 79 3.77 -19.38 1.45
CA HIS A 79 2.60 -18.80 0.81
C HIS A 79 2.62 -17.28 0.83
N TYR A 80 2.19 -16.64 -0.26
CA TYR A 80 2.15 -15.19 -0.44
C TYR A 80 0.76 -14.68 -0.09
N PHE A 81 0.69 -13.58 0.67
CA PHE A 81 -0.60 -13.03 1.12
C PHE A 81 -0.61 -11.50 1.13
N VAL A 82 -0.22 -10.89 0.02
CA VAL A 82 -0.30 -9.42 -0.11
C VAL A 82 -1.74 -8.94 0.09
N SER A 83 -2.73 -9.71 -0.36
CA SER A 83 -4.17 -9.40 -0.23
C SER A 83 -4.78 -9.79 1.12
N VAL A 84 -4.12 -10.63 1.93
CA VAL A 84 -4.60 -11.15 3.22
C VAL A 84 -3.48 -11.04 4.27
N PRO A 85 -3.49 -10.07 5.18
CA PRO A 85 -4.66 -9.45 5.80
C PRO A 85 -5.13 -8.16 5.12
N GLY A 86 -4.59 -7.84 3.94
CA GLY A 86 -4.76 -6.56 3.26
C GLY A 86 -3.49 -5.72 3.39
N THR A 87 -3.08 -5.11 2.29
CA THR A 87 -1.84 -4.31 2.21
C THR A 87 -2.13 -3.02 1.47
N ILE A 88 -1.64 -1.89 2.00
CA ILE A 88 -1.63 -0.63 1.25
C ILE A 88 -0.20 -0.23 0.92
N ALA A 89 0.00 0.27 -0.29
CA ALA A 89 1.29 0.76 -0.77
C ALA A 89 1.17 2.15 -1.38
N VAL A 90 2.20 2.96 -1.16
CA VAL A 90 2.42 4.22 -1.88
C VAL A 90 3.19 3.89 -3.15
N ILE A 91 2.60 4.26 -4.29
CA ILE A 91 3.21 4.11 -5.61
C ILE A 91 3.64 5.48 -6.10
N LYS A 92 4.90 5.62 -6.52
CA LYS A 92 5.42 6.81 -7.20
C LYS A 92 6.20 6.38 -8.43
N ASN A 93 5.92 6.98 -9.58
CA ASN A 93 6.57 6.63 -10.86
C ASN A 93 6.49 5.12 -11.16
N GLY A 94 5.34 4.49 -10.85
CA GLY A 94 5.11 3.05 -11.06
C GLY A 94 5.77 2.11 -10.05
N LEU A 95 6.56 2.62 -9.10
CA LEU A 95 7.30 1.82 -8.13
C LEU A 95 6.70 1.92 -6.73
N VAL A 96 6.78 0.81 -5.97
CA VAL A 96 6.42 0.82 -4.55
C VAL A 96 7.48 1.55 -3.76
N GLU A 97 7.09 2.63 -3.10
CA GLU A 97 7.96 3.47 -2.28
C GLU A 97 7.77 3.24 -0.78
N TRP A 98 6.57 2.87 -0.35
CA TRP A 98 6.24 2.63 1.05
C TRP A 98 5.06 1.66 1.16
N TRP A 99 4.92 0.96 2.28
CA TRP A 99 3.80 0.04 2.50
C TRP A 99 3.50 -0.22 3.98
N THR A 100 2.28 -0.64 4.27
CA THR A 100 1.88 -1.27 5.54
C THR A 100 0.82 -2.34 5.30
N LEU A 101 0.58 -3.21 6.29
CA LEU A 101 -0.35 -4.34 6.19
C LEU A 101 -1.28 -4.40 7.40
N GLY A 102 -2.48 -4.97 7.20
CA GLY A 102 -3.50 -5.11 8.22
C GLY A 102 -4.40 -3.87 8.34
N ASN A 103 -5.69 -4.10 8.56
CA ASN A 103 -6.68 -3.05 8.42
C ASN A 103 -6.47 -1.86 9.37
N GLU A 104 -6.10 -2.10 10.62
CA GLU A 104 -5.92 -1.02 11.60
C GLU A 104 -4.69 -0.16 11.31
N ASP A 105 -3.57 -0.75 10.88
CA ASP A 105 -2.38 -0.01 10.44
C ASP A 105 -2.68 0.81 9.18
N ILE A 106 -3.46 0.25 8.23
CA ILE A 106 -3.88 0.96 7.02
C ILE A 106 -4.77 2.15 7.38
N ILE A 107 -5.75 1.96 8.27
CA ILE A 107 -6.64 3.04 8.72
C ILE A 107 -5.85 4.14 9.42
N ALA A 108 -4.91 3.79 10.31
CA ALA A 108 -4.06 4.76 10.98
C ALA A 108 -3.24 5.59 9.98
N PHE A 109 -2.62 4.91 9.00
CA PHE A 109 -1.90 5.57 7.91
C PHE A 109 -2.79 6.54 7.12
N LEU A 110 -3.98 6.11 6.68
CA LEU A 110 -4.89 6.95 5.89
C LEU A 110 -5.40 8.17 6.67
N LYS A 111 -5.61 8.05 7.98
CA LYS A 111 -5.96 9.19 8.85
C LYS A 111 -4.83 10.22 8.92
N GLU A 112 -3.58 9.79 9.01
CA GLU A 112 -2.44 10.70 8.97
C GLU A 112 -2.28 11.35 7.58
N VAL A 113 -2.57 10.63 6.49
CA VAL A 113 -2.64 11.22 5.14
C VAL A 113 -3.72 12.29 5.06
N LEU A 114 -4.92 12.05 5.59
CA LEU A 114 -5.99 13.07 5.61
C LEU A 114 -5.59 14.33 6.39
N LYS A 115 -4.84 14.16 7.47
CA LYS A 115 -4.38 15.26 8.32
C LYS A 115 -3.21 16.04 7.70
N GLY A 116 -2.21 15.33 7.17
CA GLY A 116 -0.96 15.91 6.69
C GLY A 116 -0.87 16.09 5.18
N GLY A 117 -1.89 15.66 4.43
CA GLY A 117 -1.95 15.79 2.98
C GLY A 117 -0.83 15.06 2.24
N ARG A 118 -0.52 15.55 1.04
CA ARG A 118 0.55 14.99 0.19
C ARG A 118 1.94 15.11 0.85
N GLU A 119 2.17 16.15 1.64
CA GLU A 119 3.45 16.37 2.33
C GLU A 119 3.78 15.24 3.32
N TYR A 120 2.77 14.69 4.01
CA TYR A 120 2.98 13.54 4.88
C TYR A 120 3.53 12.34 4.10
N ILE A 121 2.98 12.06 2.91
CA ILE A 121 3.44 10.96 2.08
C ILE A 121 4.86 11.22 1.55
N LEU A 122 5.15 12.44 1.09
CA LEU A 122 6.49 12.82 0.62
C LEU A 122 7.55 12.63 1.70
N LYS A 123 7.25 13.07 2.94
CA LYS A 123 8.12 12.83 4.11
C LYS A 123 8.35 11.34 4.38
N LEU A 124 7.32 10.49 4.25
CA LEU A 124 7.46 9.03 4.43
C LEU A 124 8.38 8.39 3.39
N ILE A 125 8.36 8.88 2.15
CA ILE A 125 9.18 8.35 1.06
C ILE A 125 10.53 9.08 0.92
N GLY A 126 10.78 10.12 1.70
CA GLY A 126 12.04 10.87 1.69
C GLY A 126 12.22 11.74 0.45
N ASP A 127 11.13 12.30 -0.05
CA ASP A 127 11.08 13.29 -1.15
C ASP A 127 10.74 14.69 -0.63
#